data_AF-A0A6I2V3C4-F1
#
_entry.id   AF-A0A6I2V3C4-F1
#
_cell.length_a   1.000
_cell.length_b   1.000
_cell.length_c   1.000
_cell.angle_alpha   90.00
_cell.angle_beta   90.00
_cell.angle_gamma   90.00
#
_symmetry.space_group_name_H-M   'P 1'
#
loop_
_entity.id
_entity.type
_entity.pdbx_description
1 polymer ?
#
loop_
_entity_poly.entity_id
_entity_poly.type
_entity_poly.pdbx_seq_one_letter_code
_entity_poly.pdbx_strand_id
1 'polypeptide(L)'
;MSTVLDTRSFLRWGWRQLTSMRTALILLLLLGVAAIPGSLFPQRTQNPMQVRQYFIDNPSVAPWLDRIKFFEVYSSPWFSAIYLLLFISLIGCVL
;
A
#
# COMPACT_ATOMS: atom_id res chain seq x y z
N MET A 1 22.99 -18.52 -24.71
CA MET A 1 21.87 -17.60 -24.39
C MET A 1 21.37 -17.91 -22.99
N SER A 2 22.09 -17.47 -21.95
CA SER A 2 21.71 -17.67 -20.55
C SER A 2 21.07 -16.39 -20.03
N THR A 3 19.76 -16.45 -19.81
CA THR A 3 18.91 -15.43 -19.20
C THR A 3 19.17 -15.32 -17.70
N VAL A 4 20.41 -15.03 -17.31
CA VAL A 4 20.74 -14.75 -15.91
C VAL A 4 20.94 -13.25 -15.82
N LEU A 5 19.87 -12.53 -15.51
CA LEU A 5 20.02 -11.25 -14.81
C LEU A 5 20.81 -11.58 -13.55
N ASP A 6 22.11 -11.30 -13.59
CA ASP A 6 23.00 -11.46 -12.45
C ASP A 6 22.31 -10.83 -11.23
N THR A 7 21.96 -11.61 -10.20
CA THR A 7 21.05 -11.17 -9.13
C THR A 7 21.49 -9.84 -8.51
N ARG A 8 22.81 -9.64 -8.43
CA ARG A 8 23.46 -8.39 -7.98
C ARG A 8 23.20 -7.19 -8.89
N SER A 9 23.04 -7.39 -10.18
CA SER A 9 22.69 -6.34 -11.15
C SER A 9 21.23 -5.91 -10.97
N PHE A 10 20.32 -6.87 -10.80
CA PHE A 10 18.90 -6.58 -10.55
C PHE A 10 18.67 -5.81 -9.24
N LEU A 11 19.33 -6.23 -8.15
CA LEU A 11 19.28 -5.51 -6.87
C LEU A 11 19.83 -4.08 -6.96
N ARG A 12 20.96 -3.86 -7.65
CA ARG A 12 21.53 -2.51 -7.85
C ARG A 12 20.62 -1.62 -8.70
N TRP A 13 20.01 -2.17 -9.75
CA TRP A 13 19.06 -1.45 -10.57
C TRP A 13 17.79 -1.08 -9.78
N GLY A 14 17.23 -2.03 -9.03
CA GLY A 14 16.06 -1.79 -8.17
C GLY A 14 16.34 -0.74 -7.10
N TRP A 15 17.54 -0.77 -6.49
CA TRP A 15 17.98 0.25 -5.54
C TRP A 15 18.04 1.64 -6.18
N ARG A 16 18.70 1.78 -7.34
CA ARG A 16 18.74 3.04 -8.09
C ARG A 16 17.35 3.56 -8.47
N GLN A 17 16.43 2.65 -8.77
CA GLN A 17 15.06 3.03 -9.11
C GLN A 17 14.31 3.55 -7.89
N LEU A 18 14.48 2.92 -6.72
CA LEU A 18 13.88 3.36 -5.46
C LEU A 18 14.43 4.71 -4.99
N THR A 19 15.71 5.00 -5.18
CA THR A 19 16.33 6.26 -4.70
C THR A 19 16.08 7.48 -5.61
N SER A 20 15.26 7.37 -6.67
CA SER A 20 15.00 8.50 -7.55
C SER A 20 13.94 9.46 -6.94
N MET A 21 14.14 10.78 -7.07
CA MET A 21 13.14 11.76 -6.61
C MET A 21 11.78 11.57 -7.28
N ARG A 22 11.77 11.15 -8.56
CA ARG A 22 10.54 10.87 -9.32
C ARG A 22 9.74 9.73 -8.69
N THR A 23 10.39 8.63 -8.28
CA THR A 23 9.68 7.52 -7.64
C THR A 23 9.13 7.92 -6.28
N ALA A 24 9.85 8.75 -5.50
CA ALA A 24 9.34 9.25 -4.23
C ALA A 24 8.04 10.05 -4.41
N LEU A 25 7.99 10.95 -5.39
CA LEU A 25 6.77 11.72 -5.70
C LEU A 25 5.61 10.83 -6.14
N ILE A 26 5.86 9.81 -6.97
CA ILE A 26 4.83 8.85 -7.40
C ILE A 26 4.33 8.03 -6.21
N LEU A 27 5.22 7.55 -5.34
CA LEU A 27 4.87 6.80 -4.14
C LEU A 27 4.08 7.66 -3.15
N LEU A 28 4.41 8.95 -3.04
CA LEU A 28 3.68 9.90 -2.20
C LEU A 28 2.26 10.11 -2.74
N LEU A 29 2.11 10.29 -4.06
CA LEU A 29 0.80 10.37 -4.70
C LEU A 29 0.00 9.08 -4.49
N LEU A 30 0.64 7.93 -4.68
CA LEU A 30 0.02 6.61 -4.50
C LEU A 30 -0.46 6.41 -3.06
N LEU A 31 0.36 6.82 -2.07
CA LEU A 31 0.00 6.79 -0.66
C LEU A 31 -1.23 7.66 -0.38
N GLY A 32 -1.29 8.86 -0.97
CA GLY A 32 -2.43 9.76 -0.86
C GLY A 32 -3.72 9.12 -1.40
N VAL A 33 -3.66 8.54 -2.60
CA VAL A 33 -4.81 7.84 -3.21
C VAL A 33 -5.22 6.62 -2.38
N ALA A 34 -4.25 5.86 -1.88
CA ALA A 34 -4.48 4.70 -1.02
C ALA A 34 -5.16 5.05 0.31
N ALA A 35 -4.98 6.27 0.82
CA ALA A 35 -5.61 6.73 2.06
C ALA A 35 -7.09 7.08 1.91
N ILE A 36 -7.54 7.45 0.70
CA ILE A 36 -8.95 7.81 0.40
C ILE A 36 -9.94 6.72 0.87
N PRO A 37 -9.82 5.44 0.45
CA PRO A 37 -10.77 4.42 0.89
C PRO A 37 -10.78 4.21 2.41
N GLY A 38 -9.63 4.41 3.09
CA GLY A 38 -9.55 4.32 4.55
C GLY A 38 -10.47 5.32 5.28
N SER A 39 -10.70 6.49 4.68
CA SER A 39 -11.62 7.51 5.21
C SER A 39 -13.09 7.34 4.79
N LEU A 40 -13.36 6.66 3.68
CA LEU A 40 -14.72 6.49 3.15
C LEU A 40 -15.42 5.25 3.71
N PHE A 41 -14.67 4.16 3.95
CA PHE A 41 -15.21 2.93 4.50
C PHE A 41 -14.99 2.86 6.01
N PRO A 42 -15.94 2.26 6.76
CA PRO A 42 -15.81 2.14 8.21
C PRO A 42 -14.57 1.31 8.58
N GLN A 43 -13.70 1.86 9.44
CA GLN A 43 -12.51 1.15 9.89
C GLN A 43 -12.79 0.34 11.15
N ARG A 44 -12.42 -0.94 11.18
CA ARG A 44 -12.64 -1.84 12.33
C ARG A 44 -11.98 -1.32 13.61
N THR A 45 -10.82 -0.68 13.49
CA THR A 45 -10.08 -0.10 14.62
C THR A 45 -10.80 1.09 15.25
N GLN A 46 -11.62 1.81 14.48
CA GLN A 46 -12.35 2.99 14.96
C GLN A 46 -13.77 2.63 15.44
N ASN A 47 -14.51 1.83 14.67
CA ASN A 47 -15.86 1.41 15.03
C ASN A 47 -16.17 -0.01 14.52
N PRO A 48 -15.93 -1.06 15.33
CA PRO A 48 -16.20 -2.44 14.91
C PRO A 48 -17.69 -2.74 14.72
N MET A 49 -18.58 -2.00 15.40
CA MET A 49 -20.03 -2.17 15.28
C MET A 49 -20.54 -1.68 13.92
N GLN A 50 -20.03 -0.54 13.43
CA GLN A 50 -20.41 -0.01 12.12
C GLN A 50 -19.96 -0.94 10.98
N VAL A 51 -18.80 -1.58 11.11
CA VAL A 51 -18.36 -2.60 10.15
C VAL A 51 -19.32 -3.79 10.17
N ARG A 52 -19.70 -4.31 11.34
CA ARG A 52 -20.69 -5.40 11.43
C ARG A 52 -22.03 -5.02 10.79
N GLN A 53 -22.50 -3.80 11.01
CA GLN A 53 -23.71 -3.31 10.35
C GLN A 53 -23.56 -3.28 8.83
N TYR A 54 -22.42 -2.82 8.32
CA TYR A 54 -22.14 -2.84 6.88
C TYR A 54 -22.17 -4.26 6.29
N PHE A 55 -21.69 -5.26 7.04
CA PHE A 55 -21.77 -6.67 6.63
C PHE A 55 -23.21 -7.20 6.58
N ILE A 56 -24.10 -6.70 7.44
CA ILE A 56 -25.53 -7.04 7.43
C ILE A 56 -26.22 -6.35 6.26
N ASP A 57 -25.94 -5.06 6.05
CA ASP A 57 -26.58 -4.27 5.00
C ASP A 57 -26.13 -4.70 3.59
N ASN A 58 -24.89 -5.19 3.46
CA ASN A 58 -24.25 -5.49 2.18
C ASN A 58 -23.54 -6.86 2.18
N PRO A 59 -24.26 -7.98 2.32
CA PRO A 59 -23.68 -9.30 2.56
C PRO A 59 -22.88 -9.87 1.37
N SER A 60 -23.12 -9.40 0.15
CA SER A 60 -22.41 -9.86 -1.06
C SER A 60 -21.09 -9.14 -1.31
N VAL A 61 -21.02 -7.83 -1.03
CA VAL A 61 -19.84 -7.00 -1.31
C VAL A 61 -18.90 -6.86 -0.10
N ALA A 62 -19.43 -6.92 1.13
CA ALA A 62 -18.63 -6.79 2.34
C ALA A 62 -17.49 -7.84 2.44
N PRO A 63 -17.71 -9.13 2.11
CA PRO A 63 -16.62 -10.11 2.13
C PRO A 63 -15.51 -9.81 1.12
N TRP A 64 -15.84 -9.23 -0.04
CA TRP A 64 -14.85 -8.84 -1.04
C TRP A 64 -14.02 -7.65 -0.58
N LEU A 65 -14.67 -6.62 -0.04
CA LEU A 65 -14.01 -5.45 0.56
C LEU A 65 -13.09 -5.85 1.72
N ASP A 66 -13.48 -6.87 2.49
CA ASP A 66 -12.67 -7.38 3.58
C ASP A 66 -11.43 -8.16 3.12
N ARG A 67 -11.55 -8.97 2.05
CA ARG A 67 -10.40 -9.69 1.48
C ARG A 67 -9.28 -8.75 1.02
N ILE A 68 -9.66 -7.60 0.45
CA ILE A 68 -8.72 -6.55 0.03
C ILE A 68 -8.38 -5.56 1.15
N LYS A 69 -8.85 -5.81 2.39
CA LYS A 69 -8.54 -5.04 3.60
C LYS A 69 -9.01 -3.58 3.58
N PHE A 70 -10.14 -3.26 2.93
CA PHE A 70 -10.69 -1.90 2.95
C PHE A 70 -11.31 -1.45 4.29
N PHE A 71 -11.71 -2.39 5.16
CA PHE A 71 -12.15 -2.06 6.53
C PHE A 71 -10.98 -1.93 7.52
N GLU A 72 -9.75 -2.16 7.04
CA GLU A 72 -8.52 -2.21 7.85
C GLU A 72 -7.35 -1.61 7.04
N VAL A 73 -7.60 -0.51 6.30
CA VAL A 73 -6.64 0.00 5.29
C VAL A 73 -5.29 0.32 5.93
N TYR A 74 -5.30 0.99 7.08
CA TYR A 74 -4.07 1.47 7.74
C TYR A 74 -3.20 0.34 8.31
N SER A 75 -3.77 -0.83 8.60
CA SER A 75 -3.05 -2.03 9.05
C SER A 75 -2.86 -3.06 7.93
N SER A 76 -3.28 -2.75 6.70
CA SER A 76 -3.21 -3.67 5.58
C SER A 76 -1.76 -3.83 5.07
N PRO A 77 -1.33 -5.05 4.69
CA PRO A 77 0.01 -5.27 4.15
C PRO A 77 0.32 -4.43 2.90
N TRP A 78 -0.68 -4.17 2.05
CA TRP A 78 -0.50 -3.41 0.82
C TRP A 78 -0.30 -1.91 1.08
N PHE A 79 -1.01 -1.33 2.05
CA PHE A 79 -0.79 0.07 2.46
C PHE A 79 0.57 0.23 3.14
N SER A 80 0.92 -0.69 4.05
CA SER A 80 2.24 -0.68 4.69
C SER A 80 3.39 -0.82 3.68
N ALA A 81 3.22 -1.62 2.62
CA ALA A 81 4.20 -1.73 1.56
C ALA A 81 4.46 -0.39 0.85
N ILE A 82 3.40 0.36 0.50
CA ILE A 82 3.53 1.68 -0.11
C ILE A 82 4.25 2.65 0.83
N TYR A 83 3.85 2.68 2.11
CA TYR A 83 4.46 3.53 3.12
C TYR A 83 5.96 3.22 3.31
N LEU A 84 6.33 1.95 3.44
CA LEU A 84 7.72 1.54 3.61
C LEU A 84 8.56 1.83 2.37
N LEU A 85 8.03 1.57 1.18
CA LEU A 85 8.72 1.89 -0.09
C LEU A 85 8.94 3.39 -0.23
N LEU A 86 7.94 4.22 0.12
CA LEU A 86 8.08 5.67 0.13
C LEU A 86 9.18 6.09 1.10
N PHE A 87 9.21 5.55 2.31
CA PHE A 87 10.19 5.91 3.32
C PHE A 87 11.61 5.52 2.90
N ILE A 88 11.80 4.32 2.35
CA ILE A 88 13.07 3.87 1.78
C ILE A 88 13.50 4.78 0.62
N SER A 89 12.55 5.14 -0.26
CA SER A 89 12.79 6.04 -1.39
C SER A 89 13.24 7.42 -0.93
N LEU A 90 12.57 7.99 0.09
CA LEU A 90 12.90 9.29 0.67
C LEU A 90 14.27 9.30 1.33
N ILE A 91 14.61 8.28 2.13
CA ILE A 91 15.95 8.15 2.70
C ILE A 91 16.99 8.10 1.58
N GLY A 92 16.75 7.29 0.56
CA GLY A 92 17.66 7.09 -0.54
C GLY A 92 17.85 8.31 -1.47
N CYS A 93 16.87 9.20 -1.57
CA CYS A 93 17.00 10.42 -2.39
C CYS A 93 17.58 11.62 -1.62
N VAL A 94 17.56 11.59 -0.28
CA VAL A 94 18.13 12.65 0.57
C VAL A 94 19.61 12.40 0.89
N LEU A 95 20.02 11.13 0.97
CA LEU A 95 21.42 10.71 1.11
C LEU A 95 22.20 10.86 -0.20
#